data_AF-A0A359F2R2-F1
#
_entry.id   AF-A0A359F2R2-F1
#
_cell.length_a   1.000
_cell.length_b   1.000
_cell.length_c   1.000
_cell.angle_alpha   90.00
_cell.angle_beta   90.00
_cell.angle_gamma   90.00
#
_symmetry.space_group_name_H-M   'P 1'
#
loop_
_entity.id
_entity.type
_entity.pdbx_description
1 polymer ?
#
loop_
_entity_poly.entity_id
_entity_poly.type
_entity_poly.pdbx_seq_one_letter_code
_entity_poly.pdbx_strand_id
1 'polypeptide(L)'
;MQPILEAIQAGASGDDIANLPLPESFRAAYTLRSEESFFDGVESADKDPRKTLHVGEIATPELAPDEVYLAVMASSINFNTVWSSIFEPVSTFGFLDRLGKESTWGARHKQ
;
A
#
# COMPACT_ATOMS: atom_id res chain seq x y z
N MET A 1 -1.07 16.59 1.08
CA MET A 1 -0.56 15.85 2.25
C MET A 1 -0.10 16.76 3.39
N GLN A 2 0.73 17.77 3.12
CA GLN A 2 1.28 18.67 4.15
C GLN A 2 0.26 19.22 5.17
N PRO A 3 -0.95 19.68 4.79
CA PRO A 3 -1.93 20.20 5.76
C PRO A 3 -2.41 19.16 6.78
N ILE A 4 -2.49 17.87 6.39
CA ILE A 4 -2.91 16.79 7.28
C ILE A 4 -1.86 16.54 8.37
N LEU A 5 -0.58 16.53 7.98
CA LEU A 5 0.53 16.36 8.93
C LEU A 5 0.58 17.51 9.95
N GLU A 6 0.43 18.75 9.48
CA GLU A 6 0.44 19.94 10.33
C GLU A 6 -0.72 19.93 11.34
N ALA A 7 -1.93 19.56 10.90
CA ALA A 7 -3.09 19.42 11.79
C ALA A 7 -2.85 18.37 12.88
N ILE A 8 -2.28 17.22 12.54
CA ILE A 8 -1.96 16.16 13.51
C ILE A 8 -0.94 16.67 14.54
N GLN A 9 0.14 17.32 14.09
CA GLN A 9 1.20 17.83 14.97
C GLN A 9 0.72 18.98 15.87
N ALA A 10 -0.24 19.78 15.40
CA ALA A 10 -0.86 20.84 16.18
C ALA A 10 -1.91 20.32 17.19
N GLY A 11 -2.25 19.03 17.17
CA GLY A 11 -3.29 18.46 18.02
C GLY A 11 -4.70 18.95 17.64
N ALA A 12 -4.95 19.15 16.33
CA ALA A 12 -6.23 19.59 15.81
C ALA A 12 -7.38 18.65 16.25
N SER A 13 -8.58 19.21 16.36
CA SER A 13 -9.77 18.43 16.74
C SER A 13 -10.20 17.47 15.61
N GLY A 14 -11.07 16.51 15.94
CA GLY A 14 -11.65 15.62 14.92
C GLY A 14 -12.44 16.38 13.86
N ASP A 15 -13.16 17.44 14.25
CA ASP A 15 -13.91 18.29 13.33
C ASP A 15 -12.99 19.05 12.38
N ASP A 16 -11.84 19.55 12.88
CA ASP A 16 -10.86 20.23 12.03
C ASP A 16 -10.27 19.26 10.99
N ILE A 17 -9.92 18.04 11.42
CA ILE A 17 -9.38 17.00 10.53
C ILE A 17 -10.42 16.59 9.48
N ALA A 18 -11.70 16.46 9.85
CA ALA A 18 -12.78 16.08 8.95
C ALA A 18 -13.04 17.09 7.83
N ASN A 19 -12.66 18.36 8.04
CA ASN A 19 -12.80 19.43 7.06
C ASN A 19 -11.59 19.56 6.11
N LEU A 20 -10.53 18.77 6.30
CA LEU A 20 -9.38 18.78 5.40
C LEU A 20 -9.69 18.06 4.08
N PRO A 21 -9.26 18.61 2.94
CA PRO A 21 -9.45 17.93 1.66
C PRO A 21 -8.63 16.64 1.61
N LEU A 22 -9.25 15.58 1.08
CA LEU A 22 -8.54 14.34 0.79
C LEU A 22 -7.57 14.56 -0.38
N PRO A 23 -6.33 14.07 -0.28
CA PRO A 23 -5.37 14.17 -1.36
C PRO A 23 -5.71 13.18 -2.48
N GLU A 24 -5.47 13.55 -3.74
CA GLU A 24 -5.68 12.67 -4.90
C GLU A 24 -4.62 11.56 -5.01
N SER A 25 -3.43 11.78 -4.44
CA SER A 25 -2.35 10.81 -4.36
C SER A 25 -1.63 10.86 -3.01
N PHE A 26 -0.93 9.78 -2.69
CA PHE A 26 -0.04 9.72 -1.54
C PHE A 26 1.21 8.89 -1.83
N ARG A 27 2.28 9.20 -1.10
CA ARG A 27 3.53 8.45 -1.17
C ARG A 27 3.41 7.12 -0.45
N ALA A 28 3.70 6.02 -1.15
CA ALA A 28 3.65 4.66 -0.63
C ALA A 28 4.91 3.87 -1.00
N ALA A 29 5.18 2.80 -0.25
CA ALA A 29 6.07 1.72 -0.68
C ALA A 29 5.23 0.61 -1.31
N TYR A 30 5.57 0.17 -2.53
CA TYR A 30 4.77 -0.78 -3.30
C TYR A 30 5.63 -1.64 -4.22
N THR A 31 5.06 -2.76 -4.69
CA THR A 31 5.63 -3.64 -5.72
C THR A 31 4.82 -3.52 -7.01
N LEU A 32 5.39 -3.89 -8.15
CA LEU A 32 4.70 -3.86 -9.44
C LEU A 32 4.33 -5.26 -9.92
N ARG A 33 3.11 -5.41 -10.45
CA ARG A 33 2.65 -6.69 -11.02
C ARG A 33 3.53 -7.17 -12.17
N SER A 34 4.03 -6.23 -13.00
CA SER A 34 4.94 -6.54 -14.11
C SER A 34 6.27 -7.15 -13.67
N GLU A 35 6.61 -7.08 -12.39
CA GLU A 35 7.86 -7.58 -11.81
C GLU A 35 7.67 -8.88 -11.03
N GLU A 36 6.48 -9.50 -11.03
CA GLU A 36 6.23 -10.67 -10.17
C GLU A 36 7.17 -11.87 -10.46
N SER A 37 7.67 -11.97 -11.69
CA SER A 37 8.66 -12.97 -12.14
C SER A 37 10.11 -12.48 -12.10
N PHE A 38 10.39 -11.32 -11.51
CA PHE A 38 11.72 -10.69 -11.53
C PHE A 38 12.82 -11.58 -10.91
N PHE A 39 12.44 -12.42 -9.94
CA PHE A 39 13.37 -13.31 -9.22
C PHE A 39 13.28 -14.78 -9.64
N ASP A 40 12.69 -15.09 -10.79
CA ASP A 40 12.63 -16.46 -11.30
C ASP A 40 14.06 -17.03 -11.50
N GLY A 41 14.32 -18.20 -10.91
CA GLY A 41 15.64 -18.83 -10.95
C GLY A 41 16.70 -18.23 -10.02
N VAL A 42 16.33 -17.27 -9.15
CA VAL A 42 17.21 -16.71 -8.11
C VAL A 42 16.96 -17.44 -6.78
N GLU A 43 18.02 -17.88 -6.11
CA GLU A 43 17.94 -18.48 -4.77
C GLU A 43 17.38 -17.47 -3.75
N SER A 44 16.52 -17.91 -2.83
CA SER A 44 15.81 -17.01 -1.90
C SER A 44 16.73 -16.12 -1.08
N ALA A 45 17.93 -16.60 -0.71
CA ALA A 45 18.92 -15.83 0.04
C ALA A 45 19.54 -14.67 -0.77
N ASP A 46 19.52 -14.75 -2.10
CA ASP A 46 20.09 -13.77 -3.02
C ASP A 46 19.03 -12.78 -3.57
N LYS A 47 17.75 -12.99 -3.25
CA LYS A 47 16.66 -12.08 -3.62
C LYS A 47 16.76 -10.81 -2.78
N ASP A 48 17.07 -9.69 -3.44
CA ASP A 48 17.28 -8.38 -2.81
C ASP A 48 16.00 -7.53 -2.88
N PRO A 49 15.29 -7.29 -1.76
CA PRO A 49 14.08 -6.46 -1.70
C PRO A 49 14.19 -5.09 -2.36
N ARG A 50 15.41 -4.52 -2.41
CA ARG A 50 15.64 -3.16 -2.93
C ARG A 50 15.47 -3.07 -4.44
N LYS A 51 15.40 -4.20 -5.16
CA LYS A 51 15.26 -4.22 -6.63
C LYS A 51 13.82 -4.11 -7.11
N THR A 52 12.86 -4.41 -6.24
CA THR A 52 11.42 -4.56 -6.59
C THR A 52 10.51 -3.76 -5.66
N LEU A 53 11.02 -3.29 -4.51
CA LEU A 53 10.31 -2.35 -3.66
C LEU A 53 10.51 -0.92 -4.17
N HIS A 54 9.43 -0.32 -4.65
CA HIS A 54 9.40 1.06 -5.13
C HIS A 54 8.85 1.98 -4.04
N VAL A 55 9.27 3.24 -4.06
CA VAL A 55 8.68 4.30 -3.23
C VAL A 55 8.29 5.47 -4.13
N GLY A 56 7.00 5.76 -4.21
CA GLY A 56 6.46 6.75 -5.14
C GLY A 56 5.03 7.16 -4.81
N GLU A 57 4.46 8.06 -5.61
CA GLU A 57 3.08 8.51 -5.49
C GLU A 57 2.13 7.50 -6.14
N ILE A 58 1.06 7.13 -5.43
CA ILE A 58 -0.03 6.31 -5.95
C ILE A 58 -1.37 7.02 -5.71
N ALA A 59 -2.38 6.70 -6.51
CA ALA A 59 -3.70 7.29 -6.37
C ALA A 59 -4.35 6.91 -5.03
N THR A 60 -5.03 7.85 -4.40
CA THR A 60 -5.87 7.58 -3.23
C THR A 60 -7.06 6.70 -3.66
N PRO A 61 -7.25 5.51 -3.08
CA PRO A 61 -8.34 4.61 -3.47
C PRO A 61 -9.68 5.13 -3.00
N GLU A 62 -10.77 4.76 -3.65
CA GLU A 62 -12.13 5.05 -3.17
C GLU A 62 -12.43 4.28 -1.87
N LEU A 63 -12.98 4.99 -0.87
CA LEU A 63 -13.31 4.45 0.45
C LEU A 63 -14.60 3.62 0.43
N ALA A 64 -14.57 2.37 0.92
CA ALA A 64 -15.79 1.62 1.17
C ALA A 64 -16.54 2.11 2.43
N PRO A 65 -17.84 1.78 2.58
CA PRO A 65 -18.65 2.20 3.73
C PRO A 65 -18.18 1.68 5.10
N ASP A 66 -17.36 0.63 5.11
CA ASP A 66 -16.82 -0.05 6.29
C ASP A 66 -15.31 0.15 6.47
N GLU A 67 -14.70 1.07 5.72
CA GLU A 67 -13.27 1.38 5.76
C GLU A 67 -13.00 2.76 6.37
N VAL A 68 -11.73 2.99 6.74
CA VAL A 68 -11.24 4.29 7.21
C VAL A 68 -9.97 4.68 6.46
N TYR A 69 -9.82 5.96 6.15
CA TYR A 69 -8.49 6.50 5.81
C TYR A 69 -7.70 6.75 7.08
N LEU A 70 -6.43 6.35 7.05
CA LEU A 70 -5.50 6.58 8.14
C LEU A 70 -4.29 7.37 7.63
N ALA A 71 -4.04 8.53 8.21
CA ALA A 71 -2.78 9.24 8.04
C ALA A 71 -1.69 8.52 8.86
N VAL A 72 -0.91 7.67 8.19
CA VAL A 72 0.09 6.82 8.85
C VAL A 72 1.29 7.65 9.29
N MET A 73 1.46 7.83 10.61
CA MET A 73 2.60 8.56 11.20
C MET A 73 3.87 7.72 11.25
N ALA A 74 3.73 6.41 11.48
CA ALA A 74 4.82 5.46 11.51
C ALA A 74 4.30 4.06 11.17
N SER A 75 5.17 3.21 10.63
CA SER A 75 4.92 1.79 10.37
C SER A 75 6.15 0.97 10.75
N SER A 76 6.16 -0.31 10.42
CA SER A 76 7.30 -1.22 10.64
C SER A 76 7.49 -2.15 9.45
N ILE A 77 8.67 -2.77 9.37
CA ILE A 77 8.94 -3.85 8.44
C ILE A 77 8.69 -5.16 9.17
N ASN A 78 7.79 -5.99 8.64
CA ASN A 78 7.59 -7.36 9.13
C ASN A 78 8.15 -8.37 8.12
N PHE A 79 8.19 -9.66 8.50
CA PHE A 79 8.61 -10.70 7.57
C PHE A 79 7.73 -10.79 6.32
N ASN A 80 6.43 -10.53 6.42
CA ASN A 80 5.54 -10.51 5.25
C ASN A 80 5.89 -9.38 4.27
N THR A 81 6.43 -8.25 4.73
CA THR A 81 6.94 -7.16 3.88
C THR A 81 8.14 -7.65 3.07
N VAL A 82 9.06 -8.36 3.74
CA VAL A 82 10.22 -8.98 3.07
C VAL A 82 9.73 -9.98 2.03
N TRP A 83 8.87 -10.93 2.43
CA TRP A 83 8.33 -11.95 1.54
C TRP A 83 7.57 -11.37 0.34
N SER A 84 6.76 -10.32 0.57
CA SER A 84 6.05 -9.61 -0.49
C SER A 84 7.02 -8.98 -1.49
N SER A 85 8.10 -8.36 -1.01
CA SER A 85 9.10 -7.72 -1.89
C SER A 85 9.88 -8.70 -2.75
N ILE A 86 10.00 -9.96 -2.34
CA ILE A 86 10.69 -11.01 -3.11
C ILE A 86 9.74 -12.00 -3.77
N PHE A 87 8.43 -11.73 -3.71
CA PHE A 87 7.33 -12.52 -4.27
C PHE A 87 7.26 -13.98 -3.79
N GLU A 88 7.58 -14.22 -2.50
CA GLU A 88 7.60 -15.57 -1.91
C GLU A 88 6.55 -15.78 -0.80
N PRO A 89 6.13 -17.04 -0.53
CA PRO A 89 6.34 -18.23 -1.37
C PRO A 89 5.52 -18.19 -2.67
N VAL A 90 4.57 -17.25 -2.74
CA VAL A 90 3.78 -16.91 -3.92
C VAL A 90 3.58 -15.40 -3.96
N SER A 91 3.48 -14.84 -5.17
CA SER A 91 3.20 -13.42 -5.38
C SER A 91 1.90 -12.97 -4.67
N THR A 92 1.94 -11.80 -4.02
CA THR A 92 0.79 -11.23 -3.33
C THR A 92 -0.36 -10.87 -4.28
N PHE A 93 -0.05 -10.61 -5.56
CA PHE A 93 -1.01 -10.27 -6.60
C PHE A 93 -2.05 -11.38 -6.83
N GLY A 94 -1.70 -12.66 -6.61
CA GLY A 94 -2.66 -13.76 -6.69
C GLY A 94 -3.77 -13.67 -5.62
N PHE A 95 -3.43 -13.20 -4.41
CA PHE A 95 -4.42 -12.96 -3.36
C PHE A 95 -5.27 -11.72 -3.65
N LEU A 96 -4.66 -10.67 -4.19
CA LEU A 96 -5.38 -9.47 -4.63
C LEU A 96 -6.38 -9.79 -5.76
N ASP A 97 -6.01 -10.65 -6.71
CA ASP A 97 -6.90 -11.12 -7.77
C ASP A 97 -8.08 -11.94 -7.24
N ARG A 98 -7.86 -12.68 -6.14
CA ARG A 98 -8.93 -13.42 -5.47
C ARG A 98 -9.87 -12.46 -4.75
N LEU A 99 -9.33 -11.54 -3.95
CA LEU A 99 -10.09 -10.51 -3.25
C LEU A 99 -10.90 -9.65 -4.23
N GLY A 100 -10.32 -9.33 -5.38
CA GLY A 100 -10.95 -8.62 -6.48
C GLY A 100 -12.24 -9.22 -7.02
N LYS A 101 -12.52 -10.49 -6.74
CA LYS A 101 -13.71 -11.21 -7.20
C LYS A 101 -14.79 -11.33 -6.12
N GLU A 102 -14.49 -10.95 -4.87
CA GLU A 102 -15.38 -11.22 -3.73
C GLU A 102 -16.49 -10.17 -3.57
N SER A 103 -16.31 -8.93 -4.04
CA SER A 103 -17.34 -7.88 -3.97
C SER A 103 -17.06 -6.72 -4.94
N THR A 104 -18.06 -5.82 -5.09
CA THR A 104 -17.90 -4.56 -5.84
C THR A 104 -16.75 -3.72 -5.29
N TRP A 105 -16.63 -3.63 -3.97
CA TRP A 105 -15.53 -2.94 -3.31
C TRP A 105 -14.20 -3.68 -3.43
N GLY A 106 -14.23 -5.02 -3.43
CA GLY A 106 -13.05 -5.85 -3.67
C GLY A 106 -12.41 -5.61 -5.04
N ALA A 107 -13.21 -5.35 -6.08
CA ALA A 107 -12.74 -5.22 -7.47
C ALA A 107 -11.59 -4.21 -7.67
N ARG A 108 -11.53 -3.14 -6.87
CA ARG A 108 -10.46 -2.13 -6.92
C ARG A 108 -9.07 -2.66 -6.54
N HIS A 109 -9.00 -3.78 -5.83
CA HIS A 109 -7.74 -4.42 -5.41
C HIS A 109 -7.07 -5.21 -6.54
N LYS A 110 -7.79 -5.48 -7.63
CA LYS A 110 -7.27 -6.20 -8.80
C LYS A 110 -6.47 -5.25 -9.71
N GLN A 111 -5.28 -4.83 -9.25
CA GLN A 111 -4.33 -3.97 -9.97
C GLN A 111 -3.11 -4.78 -10.44
#